data_AF-A0A358XRK4-F1
#
_entry.id   AF-A0A358XRK4-F1
#
_cell.length_a   1.000
_cell.length_b   1.000
_cell.length_c   1.000
_cell.angle_alpha   90.00
_cell.angle_beta   90.00
_cell.angle_gamma   90.00
#
_symmetry.space_group_name_H-M   'P 1'
#
loop_
_entity.id
_entity.type
_entity.pdbx_description
1 polymer ?
#
loop_
_entity_poly.entity_id
_entity_poly.type
_entity_poly.pdbx_seq_one_letter_code
_entity_poly.pdbx_strand_id
1 'polypeptide(L)'
;FARKVGLTIVDPSYFWTKARWDALQKVNREDSTQTQLDHDRKESSRLGIINKDAKFGTVGCVALDKAGNLAAGTSTGGMTNKKFGRVGDSPIIGAGTYANNNTCAVSCTGWGEYYIRTVAAYSVSALMEYKGEHVDKASRQVIDRIGEMGGNGGLIALDKNGHVAMPFNTAGMYRGTVTKDGKITVEIYK
;
A
#
# COMPACT_ATOMS: atom_id res chain seq x y z
N PHE A 1 3.30 10.81 -22.99
CA PHE A 1 2.72 9.54 -23.46
C PHE A 1 1.19 9.59 -23.49
N ALA A 2 0.50 9.77 -22.35
CA ALA A 2 -0.97 9.78 -22.25
C ALA A 2 -1.71 10.58 -23.35
N ARG A 3 -1.30 11.84 -23.59
CA ARG A 3 -1.85 12.66 -24.68
C ARG A 3 -1.68 12.04 -26.08
N LYS A 4 -0.53 11.40 -26.34
CA LYS A 4 -0.23 10.77 -27.64
C LYS A 4 -1.12 9.56 -27.92
N VAL A 5 -1.56 8.85 -26.89
CA VAL A 5 -2.44 7.68 -27.00
C VAL A 5 -3.93 8.03 -26.79
N GLY A 6 -4.27 9.33 -26.78
CA GLY A 6 -5.67 9.80 -26.75
C GLY A 6 -6.36 9.74 -25.40
N LEU A 7 -5.63 9.62 -24.28
CA LEU A 7 -6.26 9.68 -22.95
C LEU A 7 -6.73 11.11 -22.63
N THR A 8 -7.94 11.22 -22.07
CA THR A 8 -8.49 12.47 -21.56
C THR A 8 -7.58 13.07 -20.50
N ILE A 9 -7.13 14.29 -20.73
CA ILE A 9 -6.33 15.05 -19.77
C ILE A 9 -7.28 15.99 -19.03
N VAL A 10 -7.35 15.83 -17.70
CA VAL A 10 -8.16 16.68 -16.83
C VAL A 10 -7.28 17.68 -16.08
N ASP A 11 -7.88 18.79 -15.68
CA ASP A 11 -7.23 19.74 -14.77
C ASP A 11 -7.02 19.09 -13.39
N PRO A 12 -5.89 19.32 -12.69
CA PRO A 12 -5.64 18.73 -11.37
C PRO A 12 -6.71 19.03 -10.32
N SER A 13 -7.47 20.13 -10.46
CA SER A 13 -8.63 20.44 -9.60
C SER A 13 -9.69 19.33 -9.59
N TYR A 14 -9.72 18.49 -10.62
CA TYR A 14 -10.57 17.30 -10.67
C TYR A 14 -10.35 16.36 -9.47
N PHE A 15 -9.11 16.24 -8.97
CA PHE A 15 -8.76 15.38 -7.84
C PHE A 15 -8.83 16.10 -6.49
N TRP A 16 -9.12 17.40 -6.48
CA TRP A 16 -9.18 18.18 -5.25
C TRP A 16 -10.46 17.87 -4.48
N THR A 17 -10.35 17.79 -3.16
CA THR A 17 -11.51 17.68 -2.27
C THR A 17 -11.26 18.53 -1.02
N LYS A 18 -12.33 19.17 -0.51
CA LYS A 18 -12.26 19.96 0.72
C LYS A 18 -11.69 19.16 1.90
N ALA A 19 -12.10 17.90 2.05
CA ALA A 19 -11.62 17.04 3.13
C ALA A 19 -10.09 16.79 3.09
N ARG A 20 -9.52 16.55 1.89
CA ARG A 20 -8.07 16.36 1.75
C ARG A 20 -7.30 17.67 1.86
N TRP A 21 -7.89 18.78 1.43
CA TRP A 21 -7.34 20.11 1.65
C TRP A 21 -7.27 20.46 3.14
N ASP A 22 -8.36 20.27 3.88
CA ASP A 22 -8.43 20.55 5.32
C ASP A 22 -7.41 19.68 6.09
N ALA A 23 -7.21 18.42 5.68
CA ALA A 23 -6.18 17.54 6.24
C ALA A 23 -4.75 18.06 5.98
N LEU A 24 -4.46 18.58 4.79
CA LEU A 24 -3.17 19.21 4.49
C LEU A 24 -2.94 20.46 5.35
N GLN A 25 -3.95 21.33 5.46
CA GLN A 25 -3.87 22.54 6.29
C GLN A 25 -3.68 22.21 7.79
N LYS A 26 -4.18 21.07 8.25
CA LYS A 26 -3.92 20.57 9.61
C LYS A 26 -2.45 20.17 9.78
N VAL A 27 -1.93 19.33 8.88
CA VAL A 27 -0.51 18.89 8.92
C VAL A 27 0.45 20.07 8.86
N ASN A 28 0.22 21.03 7.97
CA ASN A 28 1.08 22.22 7.86
C ASN A 28 1.13 23.05 9.14
N ARG A 29 0.00 23.14 9.87
CA ARG A 29 -0.05 23.83 11.17
C ARG A 29 0.74 23.06 12.22
N GLU A 30 0.54 21.74 12.31
CA GLU A 30 1.26 20.87 13.26
C GLU A 30 2.77 20.88 13.03
N ASP A 31 3.22 20.78 11.77
CA ASP A 31 4.63 20.86 11.39
C ASP A 31 5.24 22.23 11.76
N SER A 32 4.48 23.32 11.57
CA SER A 32 4.94 24.67 11.94
C SER A 32 5.08 24.82 13.46
N THR A 33 4.23 24.17 14.25
CA THR A 33 4.28 24.17 15.72
C THR A 33 5.40 23.27 16.25
N GLN A 34 5.62 22.09 15.65
CA GLN A 34 6.77 21.23 15.98
C GLN A 34 8.10 21.91 15.68
N THR A 35 8.22 22.56 14.51
CA THR A 35 9.44 23.32 14.15
C THR A 35 9.74 24.46 15.15
N GLN A 36 8.71 25.04 15.79
CA GLN A 36 8.89 26.05 16.84
C GLN A 36 9.29 25.45 18.20
N LEU A 37 8.86 24.23 18.52
CA LEU A 37 9.14 23.53 19.79
C LEU A 37 10.46 22.75 19.77
N ASP A 38 10.91 22.31 18.59
CA ASP A 38 12.12 21.48 18.40
C ASP A 38 13.44 22.25 18.55
N HIS A 39 13.39 23.57 18.77
CA HIS A 39 14.58 24.30 19.23
C HIS A 39 15.04 23.86 20.64
N ASP A 40 14.22 23.11 21.40
CA ASP A 40 14.51 22.72 22.79
C ASP A 40 14.55 21.20 23.08
N ARG A 41 14.28 20.27 22.13
CA ARG A 41 14.33 18.81 22.41
C ARG A 41 14.95 17.95 21.29
N LYS A 42 16.04 17.25 21.65
CA LYS A 42 16.81 16.30 20.81
C LYS A 42 16.26 14.86 20.81
N GLU A 43 15.02 14.62 20.40
CA GLU A 43 14.59 13.24 20.10
C GLU A 43 13.90 13.15 18.74
N SER A 44 14.73 13.15 17.70
CA SER A 44 14.32 12.76 16.36
C SER A 44 13.95 11.27 16.35
N SER A 45 12.68 10.96 16.11
CA SER A 45 12.29 9.64 15.60
C SER A 45 13.22 9.26 14.42
N ARG A 46 13.61 7.98 14.28
CA ARG A 46 14.66 7.50 13.35
C ARG A 46 14.47 7.88 11.86
N LEU A 47 13.34 8.46 11.47
CA LEU A 47 13.02 8.93 10.11
C LEU A 47 12.52 10.39 10.07
N GLY A 48 12.50 11.11 11.19
CA GLY A 48 12.09 12.52 11.26
C GLY A 48 10.63 12.80 10.88
N ILE A 49 9.77 11.77 10.83
CA ILE A 49 8.37 11.88 10.45
C ILE A 49 7.53 11.16 11.49
N ILE A 50 6.88 11.92 12.38
CA ILE A 50 5.88 11.39 13.30
C ILE A 50 4.52 11.58 12.64
N ASN A 51 4.14 10.68 11.74
CA ASN A 51 2.77 10.68 11.22
C ASN A 51 2.18 9.27 11.27
N LYS A 52 1.89 8.82 12.49
CA LYS A 52 1.31 7.49 12.76
C LYS A 52 -0.15 7.37 12.29
N ASP A 53 -0.85 8.49 12.08
CA ASP A 53 -2.30 8.53 11.80
C ASP A 53 -2.68 9.11 10.43
N ALA A 54 -1.72 9.38 9.53
CA ALA A 54 -2.04 9.73 8.15
C ALA A 54 -2.62 8.52 7.42
N LYS A 55 -3.96 8.48 7.30
CA LYS A 55 -4.70 7.48 6.52
C LYS A 55 -4.10 7.34 5.11
N PHE A 56 -3.61 6.14 4.77
CA PHE A 56 -3.05 5.83 3.46
C PHE A 56 -4.09 6.02 2.35
N GLY A 57 -3.71 6.76 1.31
CA GLY A 57 -4.54 7.02 0.12
C GLY A 57 -4.23 6.08 -1.03
N THR A 58 -4.03 4.78 -0.74
CA THR A 58 -3.71 3.75 -1.73
C THR A 58 -4.88 2.79 -1.89
N VAL A 59 -5.17 2.44 -3.14
CA VAL A 59 -6.15 1.42 -3.52
C VAL A 59 -5.45 0.34 -4.35
N GLY A 60 -5.97 -0.88 -4.27
CA GLY A 60 -5.35 -2.06 -4.87
C GLY A 60 -6.37 -3.10 -5.30
N CYS A 61 -6.01 -3.90 -6.29
CA CYS A 61 -6.78 -5.06 -6.74
C CYS A 61 -5.83 -6.18 -7.18
N VAL A 62 -6.22 -7.42 -6.88
CA VAL A 62 -5.62 -8.64 -7.40
C VAL A 62 -6.73 -9.53 -7.97
N ALA A 63 -6.46 -10.20 -9.08
CA ALA A 63 -7.46 -11.03 -9.76
C ALA A 63 -6.82 -12.28 -10.37
N LEU A 64 -7.60 -13.37 -10.39
CA LEU A 64 -7.31 -14.63 -11.06
C LEU A 64 -8.42 -14.87 -12.08
N ASP A 65 -8.08 -14.97 -13.36
CA ASP A 65 -9.04 -15.21 -14.42
C ASP A 65 -9.33 -16.71 -14.66
N LYS A 66 -10.28 -17.00 -15.56
CA LYS A 66 -10.66 -18.39 -15.90
C LYS A 66 -9.59 -19.15 -16.68
N ALA A 67 -8.61 -18.45 -17.26
CA ALA A 67 -7.47 -19.03 -17.95
C ALA A 67 -6.28 -19.29 -17.01
N GLY A 68 -6.42 -18.96 -15.71
CA GLY A 68 -5.37 -19.14 -14.71
C GLY A 68 -4.36 -17.99 -14.68
N ASN A 69 -4.65 -16.84 -15.28
CA ASN A 69 -3.77 -15.69 -15.24
C ASN A 69 -4.01 -14.85 -13.98
N LEU A 70 -2.90 -14.46 -13.36
CA LEU A 70 -2.85 -13.58 -12.21
C LEU A 70 -2.51 -12.15 -12.65
N ALA A 71 -3.23 -11.18 -12.09
CA ALA A 71 -2.97 -9.76 -12.31
C ALA A 71 -3.05 -8.98 -10.99
N ALA A 72 -2.24 -7.94 -10.87
CA ALA A 72 -2.29 -6.98 -9.77
C ALA A 72 -2.27 -5.54 -10.31
N GLY A 73 -2.97 -4.64 -9.63
CA GLY A 73 -2.94 -3.21 -9.90
C GLY A 73 -3.02 -2.42 -8.61
N THR A 74 -2.19 -1.38 -8.49
CA THR A 74 -2.14 -0.51 -7.31
C THR A 74 -2.07 0.94 -7.76
N SER A 75 -2.82 1.83 -7.12
CA SER A 75 -2.85 3.25 -7.42
C SER A 75 -2.89 4.08 -6.13
N THR A 76 -2.26 5.25 -6.15
CA THR A 76 -2.15 6.10 -4.97
C THR A 76 -2.00 7.57 -5.32
N GLY A 77 -2.56 8.44 -4.47
CA GLY A 77 -2.20 9.86 -4.42
C GLY A 77 -0.86 10.11 -3.69
N GLY A 78 -0.36 9.09 -2.99
CA GLY A 78 0.80 9.15 -2.11
C GLY A 78 0.41 9.57 -0.69
N MET A 79 1.31 10.32 -0.04
CA MET A 79 1.11 10.81 1.33
C MET A 79 0.69 12.28 1.33
N THR A 80 -0.14 12.66 2.31
CA THR A 80 -0.39 14.06 2.64
C THR A 80 0.94 14.74 3.00
N ASN A 81 1.13 15.97 2.54
CA ASN A 81 2.35 16.76 2.74
C ASN A 81 3.64 16.11 2.22
N LYS A 82 3.57 15.25 1.18
CA LYS A 82 4.76 14.69 0.55
C LYS A 82 5.60 15.79 -0.11
N LYS A 83 6.93 15.64 -0.07
CA LYS A 83 7.83 16.46 -0.89
C LYS A 83 7.50 16.29 -2.38
N PHE A 84 7.62 17.38 -3.13
CA PHE A 84 7.45 17.34 -4.59
C PHE A 84 8.39 16.29 -5.21
N GLY A 85 7.84 15.44 -6.08
CA GLY A 85 8.59 14.35 -6.71
C GLY A 85 8.81 13.10 -5.85
N ARG A 86 8.35 13.04 -4.58
CA ARG A 86 8.45 11.81 -3.77
C ARG A 86 7.66 10.67 -4.42
N VAL A 87 8.31 9.52 -4.59
CA VAL A 87 7.74 8.28 -5.11
C VAL A 87 7.60 7.25 -3.99
N GLY A 88 6.42 6.64 -3.87
CA GLY A 88 6.14 5.54 -2.94
C GLY A 88 6.26 4.16 -3.61
N ASP A 89 5.77 3.13 -2.95
CA ASP A 89 5.86 1.72 -3.36
C ASP A 89 4.94 1.36 -4.53
N SER A 90 3.76 1.98 -4.63
CA SER A 90 2.70 1.57 -5.58
C SER A 90 3.15 1.43 -7.04
N PRO A 91 3.93 2.36 -7.64
CA PRO A 91 4.39 2.24 -9.02
C PRO A 91 5.64 1.36 -9.19
N ILE A 92 6.21 0.82 -8.11
CA ILE A 92 7.46 0.05 -8.14
C ILE A 92 7.12 -1.44 -8.12
N ILE A 93 7.45 -2.14 -9.22
CA ILE A 93 7.23 -3.58 -9.36
C ILE A 93 8.03 -4.33 -8.30
N GLY A 94 7.36 -5.24 -7.61
CA GLY A 94 7.92 -6.01 -6.50
C GLY A 94 7.85 -5.30 -5.14
N ALA A 95 7.68 -3.97 -5.10
CA ALA A 95 7.44 -3.27 -3.83
C ALA A 95 5.94 -3.21 -3.51
N GLY A 96 5.19 -2.39 -4.24
CA GLY A 96 3.75 -2.19 -4.00
C GLY A 96 2.83 -3.03 -4.90
N THR A 97 3.35 -3.51 -6.04
CA THR A 97 2.57 -4.26 -7.03
C THR A 97 3.40 -5.40 -7.60
N TYR A 98 2.87 -6.62 -7.61
CA TYR A 98 3.54 -7.77 -8.23
C TYR A 98 2.54 -8.82 -8.68
N ALA A 99 2.82 -9.54 -9.77
CA ALA A 99 2.03 -10.69 -10.20
C ALA A 99 2.90 -11.73 -10.92
N ASN A 100 2.71 -13.00 -10.58
CA ASN A 100 3.37 -14.13 -11.19
C ASN A 100 2.41 -15.34 -11.23
N ASN A 101 2.12 -15.87 -12.42
CA ASN A 101 1.22 -17.00 -12.63
C ASN A 101 1.66 -18.29 -11.89
N ASN A 102 2.96 -18.41 -11.57
CA ASN A 102 3.48 -19.57 -10.86
C ASN A 102 3.25 -19.52 -9.34
N THR A 103 2.93 -18.34 -8.79
CA THR A 103 2.80 -18.07 -7.35
C THR A 103 1.53 -17.28 -7.04
N CYS A 104 1.61 -15.95 -7.01
CA CYS A 104 0.56 -15.05 -6.54
C CYS A 104 0.60 -13.66 -7.21
N ALA A 105 -0.55 -12.98 -7.16
CA ALA A 105 -0.69 -11.55 -7.37
C ALA A 105 -0.78 -10.83 -6.02
N VAL A 106 -0.13 -9.68 -5.89
CA VAL A 106 -0.05 -8.91 -4.64
C VAL A 106 -0.18 -7.41 -4.93
N SER A 107 -0.99 -6.74 -4.11
CA SER A 107 -1.11 -5.27 -4.07
C SER A 107 -1.00 -4.78 -2.63
N CYS A 108 -0.17 -3.77 -2.41
CA CYS A 108 0.14 -3.27 -1.07
C CYS A 108 -0.42 -1.88 -0.80
N THR A 109 -0.58 -1.56 0.48
CA THR A 109 -0.95 -0.24 0.98
C THR A 109 -0.25 0.03 2.29
N GLY A 110 0.36 1.20 2.45
CA GLY A 110 1.06 1.55 3.69
C GLY A 110 2.14 2.59 3.50
N TRP A 111 3.11 2.58 4.42
CA TRP A 111 4.24 3.49 4.37
C TRP A 111 5.28 3.03 3.34
N GLY A 112 5.17 3.57 2.13
CA GLY A 112 5.89 3.08 0.95
C GLY A 112 7.40 2.87 1.10
N GLU A 113 8.13 3.71 1.85
CA GLU A 113 9.57 3.53 2.07
C GLU A 113 9.91 2.16 2.68
N TYR A 114 9.06 1.63 3.56
CA TYR A 114 9.25 0.29 4.14
C TYR A 114 8.98 -0.82 3.13
N TYR A 115 7.91 -0.68 2.33
CA TYR A 115 7.54 -1.65 1.30
C TYR A 115 8.56 -1.74 0.17
N ILE A 116 9.19 -0.60 -0.17
CA ILE A 116 10.32 -0.55 -1.12
C ILE A 116 11.53 -1.28 -0.53
N ARG A 117 11.94 -0.94 0.71
CA ARG A 117 13.13 -1.51 1.36
C ARG A 117 13.04 -3.01 1.58
N THR A 118 11.83 -3.55 1.73
CA THR A 118 11.60 -4.99 1.89
C THR A 118 11.23 -5.70 0.59
N VAL A 119 11.06 -4.98 -0.53
CA VAL A 119 10.55 -5.54 -1.79
C VAL A 119 9.29 -6.37 -1.51
N ALA A 120 8.33 -5.75 -0.80
CA ALA A 120 7.28 -6.46 -0.06
C ALA A 120 6.44 -7.40 -0.94
N ALA A 121 5.87 -6.91 -2.04
CA ALA A 121 5.03 -7.70 -2.93
C ALA A 121 5.77 -8.90 -3.54
N TYR A 122 7.02 -8.70 -3.98
CA TYR A 122 7.86 -9.79 -4.50
C TYR A 122 8.25 -10.77 -3.40
N SER A 123 8.54 -10.30 -2.18
CA SER A 123 8.92 -11.17 -1.06
C SER A 123 7.84 -12.20 -0.74
N VAL A 124 6.56 -11.86 -0.90
CA VAL A 124 5.46 -12.84 -0.78
C VAL A 124 5.62 -13.93 -1.84
N SER A 125 5.77 -13.55 -3.12
CA SER A 125 6.00 -14.52 -4.20
C SER A 125 7.24 -15.38 -3.97
N ALA A 126 8.35 -14.78 -3.53
CA ALA A 126 9.61 -15.49 -3.31
C ALA A 126 9.52 -16.50 -2.16
N LEU A 127 8.79 -16.19 -1.08
CA LEU A 127 8.54 -17.14 0.00
C LEU A 127 7.70 -18.32 -0.49
N MET A 128 6.68 -18.06 -1.31
CA MET A 128 5.88 -19.13 -1.92
C MET A 128 6.73 -19.98 -2.89
N GLU A 129 7.53 -19.35 -3.74
CA GLU A 129 8.33 -20.03 -4.76
C GLU A 129 9.46 -20.87 -4.18
N TYR A 130 10.25 -20.28 -3.27
CA TYR A 130 11.49 -20.89 -2.80
C TYR A 130 11.33 -21.71 -1.52
N LYS A 131 10.28 -21.46 -0.74
CA LYS A 131 10.00 -22.22 0.50
C LYS A 131 8.70 -23.03 0.45
N GLY A 132 7.93 -22.93 -0.62
CA GLY A 132 6.63 -23.62 -0.73
C GLY A 132 5.61 -23.15 0.30
N GLU A 133 5.73 -21.92 0.81
CA GLU A 133 4.81 -21.41 1.83
C GLU A 133 3.42 -21.10 1.25
N HIS A 134 2.38 -21.30 2.07
CA HIS A 134 1.02 -20.87 1.73
C HIS A 134 0.94 -19.33 1.71
N VAL A 135 0.07 -18.77 0.85
CA VAL A 135 -0.06 -17.32 0.65
C VAL A 135 -0.37 -16.56 1.95
N ASP A 136 -1.19 -17.12 2.85
CA ASP A 136 -1.46 -16.53 4.17
C ASP A 136 -0.20 -16.40 5.03
N LYS A 137 0.61 -17.47 5.08
CA LYS A 137 1.84 -17.49 5.90
C LYS A 137 2.87 -16.53 5.32
N ALA A 138 3.12 -16.61 4.01
CA ALA A 138 4.09 -15.77 3.32
C ALA A 138 3.74 -14.28 3.45
N SER A 139 2.46 -13.93 3.23
CA SER A 139 2.00 -12.56 3.33
C SER A 139 2.03 -12.02 4.76
N ARG A 140 1.64 -12.82 5.77
CA ARG A 140 1.74 -12.44 7.18
C ARG A 140 3.19 -12.16 7.59
N GLN A 141 4.12 -13.04 7.20
CA GLN A 141 5.55 -12.86 7.50
C GLN A 141 6.11 -11.56 6.94
N VAL A 142 5.73 -11.17 5.73
CA VAL A 142 6.15 -9.89 5.12
C VAL A 142 5.59 -8.69 5.91
N ILE A 143 4.32 -8.72 6.29
CA ILE A 143 3.69 -7.65 7.07
C ILE A 143 4.31 -7.53 8.47
N ASP A 144 4.63 -8.65 9.12
CA ASP A 144 5.28 -8.66 10.42
C ASP A 144 6.68 -8.07 10.34
N ARG A 145 7.49 -8.47 9.35
CA ARG A 145 8.82 -7.88 9.10
C ARG A 145 8.76 -6.37 8.88
N ILE A 146 7.76 -5.89 8.14
CA ILE A 146 7.55 -4.44 7.94
C ILE A 146 7.23 -3.77 9.29
N GLY A 147 6.40 -4.40 10.11
CA GLY A 147 6.06 -3.96 11.47
C GLY A 147 7.28 -3.85 12.39
N GLU A 148 8.16 -4.85 12.38
CA GLU A 148 9.42 -4.87 13.15
C GLU A 148 10.36 -3.72 12.78
N MET A 149 10.31 -3.25 11.53
CA MET A 149 11.08 -2.09 11.08
C MET A 149 10.44 -0.74 11.48
N GLY A 150 9.23 -0.76 12.04
CA GLY A 150 8.43 0.41 12.39
C GLY A 150 7.48 0.88 11.27
N GLY A 151 7.36 0.11 10.19
CA GLY A 151 6.42 0.38 9.11
C GLY A 151 5.01 -0.13 9.42
N ASN A 152 4.00 0.51 8.83
CA ASN A 152 2.61 0.13 8.96
C ASN A 152 1.91 0.02 7.59
N GLY A 153 0.87 -0.81 7.54
CA GLY A 153 0.03 -1.01 6.36
C GLY A 153 -0.57 -2.42 6.28
N GLY A 154 -0.84 -2.84 5.05
CA GLY A 154 -1.28 -4.18 4.71
C GLY A 154 -1.10 -4.49 3.23
N LEU A 155 -1.53 -5.68 2.85
CA LEU A 155 -1.57 -6.10 1.46
C LEU A 155 -2.76 -7.02 1.22
N ILE A 156 -3.18 -7.12 -0.04
CA ILE A 156 -4.03 -8.19 -0.54
C ILE A 156 -3.21 -9.08 -1.47
N ALA A 157 -3.40 -10.39 -1.34
CA ALA A 157 -2.73 -11.39 -2.16
C ALA A 157 -3.72 -12.47 -2.62
N LEU A 158 -3.54 -12.95 -3.84
CA LEU A 158 -4.31 -14.03 -4.45
C LEU A 158 -3.34 -15.00 -5.12
N ASP A 159 -3.35 -16.26 -4.70
CA ASP A 159 -2.48 -17.28 -5.30
C ASP A 159 -3.09 -17.92 -6.56
N LYS A 160 -2.27 -18.69 -7.28
CA LYS A 160 -2.68 -19.40 -8.50
C LYS A 160 -3.78 -20.45 -8.30
N ASN A 161 -4.01 -20.86 -7.06
CA ASN A 161 -5.04 -21.84 -6.70
C ASN A 161 -6.35 -21.16 -6.25
N GLY A 162 -6.37 -19.82 -6.17
CA GLY A 162 -7.54 -19.06 -5.74
C GLY A 162 -7.59 -18.76 -4.24
N HIS A 163 -6.54 -19.03 -3.47
CA HIS A 163 -6.49 -18.67 -2.06
C HIS A 163 -6.21 -17.18 -1.90
N VAL A 164 -6.98 -16.53 -1.03
CA VAL A 164 -6.88 -15.09 -0.76
C VAL A 164 -6.30 -14.85 0.63
N ALA A 165 -5.34 -13.94 0.72
CA ALA A 165 -4.82 -13.42 1.99
C ALA A 165 -4.93 -11.89 2.02
N MET A 166 -5.31 -11.32 3.16
CA MET A 166 -5.42 -9.86 3.34
C MET A 166 -4.81 -9.36 4.66
N PRO A 167 -3.55 -9.69 5.00
CA PRO A 167 -2.96 -9.28 6.27
C PRO A 167 -2.68 -7.79 6.33
N PHE A 168 -2.83 -7.23 7.52
CA PHE A 168 -2.47 -5.85 7.86
C PHE A 168 -2.02 -5.76 9.33
N ASN A 169 -1.22 -4.74 9.63
CA ASN A 169 -0.74 -4.42 10.98
C ASN A 169 -1.27 -3.06 11.50
N THR A 170 -2.13 -2.40 10.74
CA THR A 170 -2.88 -1.20 11.14
C THR A 170 -4.10 -1.55 12.01
N ALA A 171 -4.79 -0.52 12.53
CA ALA A 171 -6.07 -0.70 13.22
C ALA A 171 -7.19 -1.22 12.30
N GLY A 172 -7.09 -0.92 11.00
CA GLY A 172 -8.00 -1.41 9.97
C GLY A 172 -7.45 -1.22 8.56
N MET A 173 -8.03 -1.94 7.62
CA MET A 173 -7.76 -1.88 6.18
C MET A 173 -9.07 -2.14 5.44
N TYR A 174 -9.54 -1.15 4.66
CA TYR A 174 -10.69 -1.33 3.78
C TYR A 174 -10.36 -2.41 2.76
N ARG A 175 -11.11 -3.50 2.77
CA ARG A 175 -10.86 -4.65 1.91
C ARG A 175 -12.14 -5.40 1.59
N GLY A 176 -12.11 -6.15 0.50
CA GLY A 176 -13.19 -7.04 0.14
C GLY A 176 -12.76 -8.04 -0.92
N THR A 177 -13.55 -9.09 -1.07
CA THR A 177 -13.30 -10.19 -2.00
C THR A 177 -14.59 -10.59 -2.70
N VAL A 178 -14.44 -11.13 -3.90
CA VAL A 178 -15.50 -11.82 -4.63
C VAL A 178 -14.92 -13.14 -5.12
N THR A 179 -15.51 -14.26 -4.70
CA THR A 179 -15.05 -15.60 -5.07
C THR A 179 -15.73 -16.08 -6.35
N LYS A 180 -15.24 -17.20 -6.91
CA LYS A 180 -15.80 -17.83 -8.12
C LYS A 180 -17.29 -18.18 -8.01
N ASP A 181 -17.74 -18.57 -6.82
CA ASP A 181 -19.13 -18.87 -6.48
C ASP A 181 -19.99 -17.62 -6.20
N GLY A 182 -19.42 -16.42 -6.35
CA GLY A 182 -20.12 -15.15 -6.18
C GLY A 182 -20.26 -14.72 -4.72
N LYS A 183 -19.57 -15.37 -3.77
CA LYS A 183 -19.56 -14.95 -2.38
C LYS A 183 -18.77 -13.65 -2.24
N ILE A 184 -19.42 -12.66 -1.63
CA ILE A 184 -18.84 -11.34 -1.38
C ILE A 184 -18.52 -11.20 0.10
N THR A 185 -17.32 -10.73 0.41
CA THR A 185 -16.90 -10.36 1.77
C THR A 185 -16.40 -8.93 1.76
N VAL A 186 -16.79 -8.14 2.76
CA VAL A 186 -16.33 -6.75 2.96
C VAL A 186 -15.96 -6.55 4.41
N GLU A 187 -14.76 -6.05 4.66
CA GLU A 187 -14.21 -5.89 6.00
C GLU A 187 -13.42 -4.58 6.11
N ILE A 188 -13.32 -4.06 7.33
CA ILE A 188 -12.57 -2.83 7.62
C ILE A 188 -11.63 -3.07 8.81
N TYR A 189 -12.16 -3.60 9.91
CA TYR A 189 -11.41 -3.84 11.13
C TYR A 189 -10.93 -5.30 11.22
N LYS A 190 -10.25 -5.63 12.32
CA LYS A 190 -9.85 -7.00 12.68
C LYS A 190 -11.03 -7.79 13.22
#